data_AF-A0A7S2IDE1-F1
#
_entry.id   AF-A0A7S2IDE1-F1
#
_cell.length_a   1.000
_cell.length_b   1.000
_cell.length_c   1.000
_cell.angle_alpha   90.00
_cell.angle_beta   90.00
_cell.angle_gamma   90.00
#
_symmetry.space_group_name_H-M   'P 1'
#
loop_
_entity.id
_entity.type
_entity.pdbx_description
1 polymer ?
#
loop_
_entity_poly.entity_id
_entity_poly.type
_entity_poly.pdbx_seq_one_letter_code
_entity_poly.pdbx_strand_id
1 'polypeptide(L)'
;VLLFAHWNGCIQYLVAQIDSWDDFARDSAWIDRAGVRDGMSDWQRWSWCFYHSVLQLLGTSEGLVRPEREAEMWCYTFAISLGTVLNAVFLGSLTAVFAEAGAAKRQYRMFMEELAMYTEHRGIPQE
;
A
#
# COMPACT_ATOMS: atom_id res chain seq x y z
N VAL A 1 7.47 1.35 0.64
CA VAL A 1 6.40 0.33 0.60
C VAL A 1 6.82 -0.93 1.35
N LEU A 2 7.79 -1.72 0.86
CA LEU A 2 8.17 -3.00 1.50
C LEU A 2 8.73 -2.88 2.93
N LEU A 3 9.64 -1.94 3.18
CA LEU A 3 10.17 -1.71 4.53
C LEU A 3 9.08 -1.27 5.51
N PHE A 4 8.15 -0.44 5.05
CA PHE A 4 6.99 0.00 5.83
C PHE A 4 6.06 -1.18 6.16
N ALA A 5 5.80 -2.07 5.19
CA ALA A 5 5.03 -3.28 5.43
C ALA A 5 5.71 -4.23 6.44
N HIS A 6 7.04 -4.34 6.39
CA HIS A 6 7.80 -5.12 7.37
C HIS A 6 7.68 -4.54 8.78
N TRP A 7 7.92 -3.24 8.96
CA TRP A 7 7.77 -2.59 10.26
C TRP A 7 6.34 -2.66 10.78
N ASN A 8 5.34 -2.43 9.92
CA ASN A 8 3.94 -2.54 10.31
C ASN A 8 3.62 -3.96 10.82
N GLY A 9 4.12 -5.01 10.14
CA GLY A 9 3.92 -6.39 10.57
C GLY A 9 4.61 -6.73 11.88
N CYS A 10 5.85 -6.25 12.06
CA CYS A 10 6.57 -6.44 13.31
C CYS A 10 5.91 -5.71 14.48
N ILE A 11 5.40 -4.49 14.27
CA ILE A 11 4.69 -3.71 15.30
C ILE A 11 3.36 -4.38 15.65
N GLN A 12 2.58 -4.85 14.67
CA GLN A 12 1.32 -5.54 14.93
C GLN A 12 1.52 -6.86 15.68
N TYR A 13 2.60 -7.58 15.36
CA TYR A 13 2.99 -8.77 16.11
C TYR A 13 3.41 -8.42 17.54
N LEU A 14 4.21 -7.36 17.72
CA LEU A 14 4.64 -6.90 19.03
C LEU A 14 3.48 -6.43 19.90
N VAL A 15 2.53 -5.66 19.34
CA VAL A 15 1.33 -5.19 20.05
C VAL A 15 0.50 -6.37 20.53
N ALA A 16 0.28 -7.38 19.68
CA ALA A 16 -0.43 -8.59 20.08
C ALA A 16 0.33 -9.43 21.13
N GLN A 17 1.66 -9.44 21.08
CA GLN A 17 2.47 -10.07 22.14
C GLN A 17 2.34 -9.35 23.48
N ILE A 18 2.46 -8.01 23.50
CA ILE A 18 2.33 -7.20 24.72
C ILE A 18 0.94 -7.35 25.31
N ASP A 19 -0.09 -7.31 24.47
CA ASP A 19 -1.49 -7.46 24.87
C ASP A 19 -1.82 -8.89 25.36
N SER A 20 -1.04 -9.88 24.95
CA SER A 20 -1.12 -11.27 25.46
C SER A 20 -0.34 -11.51 26.76
N TRP A 21 0.31 -10.51 27.34
CA TRP A 21 1.02 -10.63 28.61
C TRP A 21 0.06 -10.57 29.81
N ASP A 22 -1.12 -9.98 29.64
CA ASP A 22 -2.17 -10.08 30.64
C ASP A 22 -2.78 -11.50 30.59
N ASP A 23 -2.80 -12.23 31.72
CA ASP A 23 -3.22 -13.64 31.76
C ASP A 23 -4.72 -13.80 31.36
N PHE A 24 -5.52 -12.75 31.48
CA PHE A 24 -6.92 -12.74 31.05
C PHE A 24 -7.11 -12.60 29.53
N ALA A 25 -6.03 -12.27 28.81
CA ALA A 25 -6.03 -11.76 27.44
C ALA A 25 -5.38 -12.71 26.41
N ARG A 26 -4.86 -13.85 26.88
CA ARG A 26 -4.01 -14.77 26.12
C ARG A 26 -4.69 -15.41 24.90
N ASP A 27 -6.01 -15.54 24.91
CA ASP A 27 -6.77 -16.24 23.87
C ASP A 27 -7.50 -15.28 22.90
N SER A 28 -7.46 -13.97 23.16
CA SER A 28 -8.25 -12.99 22.41
C SER A 28 -7.45 -12.19 21.36
N ALA A 29 -6.12 -12.25 21.40
CA ALA A 29 -5.31 -11.54 20.42
C ALA A 29 -5.51 -12.12 19.01
N TRP A 30 -5.39 -11.28 17.98
CA TRP A 30 -5.63 -11.68 16.60
C TRP A 30 -4.71 -12.80 16.13
N ILE A 31 -3.49 -12.90 16.69
CA ILE A 31 -2.53 -13.98 16.39
C ILE A 31 -3.06 -15.34 16.85
N ASP A 32 -3.70 -15.35 18.03
CA ASP A 32 -4.23 -16.55 18.66
C ASP A 32 -5.51 -16.99 17.94
N ARG A 33 -6.39 -16.03 17.61
CA ARG A 33 -7.57 -16.26 16.78
C ARG A 33 -7.24 -16.68 15.35
N ALA A 34 -6.12 -16.21 14.80
CA ALA A 34 -5.62 -16.61 13.47
C ALA A 34 -4.91 -17.98 13.47
N GLY A 35 -4.69 -18.59 14.64
CA GLY A 35 -3.95 -19.85 14.77
C GLY A 35 -2.48 -19.73 14.39
N VAL A 36 -1.90 -18.53 14.48
CA VAL A 36 -0.51 -18.25 14.06
C VAL A 36 0.49 -18.58 15.19
N ARG A 37 0.04 -18.74 16.45
CA ARG A 37 0.93 -18.96 17.61
C ARG A 37 1.40 -20.41 17.79
N ASP A 38 0.53 -21.40 17.58
CA ASP A 38 0.84 -22.80 17.91
C ASP A 38 1.40 -23.60 16.73
N GLY A 39 2.52 -24.30 16.95
CA GLY A 39 3.11 -25.25 15.99
C GLY A 39 3.80 -24.65 14.75
N MET A 40 3.72 -23.34 14.51
CA MET A 40 4.39 -22.68 13.38
C MET A 40 5.82 -22.26 13.70
N SER A 41 6.72 -22.42 12.73
CA SER A 41 8.09 -21.88 12.77
C SER A 41 8.08 -20.34 12.77
N ASP A 42 9.13 -19.73 13.33
CA ASP A 42 9.25 -18.27 13.41
C ASP A 42 9.12 -17.58 12.04
N TRP A 43 9.65 -18.22 11.00
CA TRP A 43 9.54 -17.76 9.62
C TRP A 43 8.09 -17.73 9.11
N GLN A 44 7.30 -18.75 9.44
CA GLN A 44 5.88 -18.82 9.06
C GLN A 44 5.07 -17.74 9.77
N ARG A 45 5.33 -17.51 11.07
CA ARG A 45 4.67 -16.45 11.85
C ARG A 45 4.96 -15.08 11.25
N TRP A 46 6.22 -14.81 10.95
CA TRP A 46 6.64 -13.57 10.30
C TRP A 46 5.97 -13.40 8.93
N SER A 47 5.94 -14.47 8.11
CA SER A 47 5.34 -14.43 6.77
C SER A 47 3.85 -14.09 6.81
N TRP A 48 3.11 -14.64 7.79
CA TRP A 48 1.70 -14.30 8.01
C TRP A 48 1.49 -12.85 8.45
N CYS A 49 2.31 -12.35 9.38
CA CYS A 49 2.25 -10.95 9.82
C CYS A 49 2.60 -9.98 8.68
N PHE A 50 3.58 -10.35 7.86
CA PHE A 50 3.98 -9.60 6.68
C PHE A 50 2.87 -9.57 5.63
N TYR A 51 2.28 -10.73 5.31
CA TYR A 51 1.13 -10.83 4.41
C TYR A 51 -0.03 -9.93 4.88
N HIS A 52 -0.40 -10.02 6.15
CA HIS A 52 -1.45 -9.19 6.75
C HIS A 52 -1.16 -7.68 6.59
N SER A 53 0.09 -7.28 6.79
CA SER A 53 0.52 -5.88 6.69
C SER A 53 0.56 -5.36 5.27
N VAL A 54 0.91 -6.20 4.30
CA VAL A 54 0.87 -5.83 2.88
C VAL A 54 -0.56 -5.58 2.43
N LEU A 55 -1.52 -6.41 2.84
CA LEU A 55 -2.93 -6.21 2.50
C LEU A 55 -3.47 -4.87 3.02
N GLN A 56 -3.16 -4.53 4.27
CA GLN A 56 -3.51 -3.22 4.84
C GLN A 56 -2.85 -2.06 4.07
N LEU A 57 -1.60 -2.24 3.64
CA LEU A 57 -0.87 -1.24 2.85
C LEU A 57 -1.52 -1.01 1.47
N LEU A 58 -2.13 -2.05 0.90
CA LEU A 58 -2.90 -1.97 -0.34
C LEU A 58 -4.29 -1.37 -0.15
N GLY A 59 -4.69 -1.06 1.10
CA GLY A 59 -6.02 -0.55 1.44
C GLY A 59 -7.08 -1.64 1.58
N THR A 60 -6.69 -2.91 1.58
CA THR A 60 -7.59 -4.05 1.71
C THR A 60 -7.75 -4.43 3.17
N SER A 61 -8.99 -4.40 3.67
CA SER A 61 -9.30 -4.75 5.05
C SER A 61 -9.57 -6.24 5.29
N GLU A 62 -9.48 -7.08 4.26
CA GLU A 62 -9.65 -8.53 4.36
C GLU A 62 -8.37 -9.17 4.92
N GLY A 63 -8.09 -8.92 6.19
CA GLY A 63 -7.06 -9.63 6.94
C GLY A 63 -7.48 -11.05 7.31
N LEU A 64 -6.52 -11.80 7.89
CA LEU A 64 -6.74 -13.14 8.47
C LEU A 64 -7.92 -13.18 9.44
N VAL A 65 -8.03 -12.16 10.30
CA VAL A 65 -9.02 -12.06 11.36
C VAL A 65 -9.35 -10.57 11.61
N ARG A 66 -10.59 -10.26 11.96
CA ARG A 66 -11.01 -8.89 12.30
C ARG A 66 -10.45 -8.46 13.66
N PRO A 67 -10.00 -7.20 13.83
CA PRO A 67 -9.58 -6.70 15.13
C PRO A 67 -10.78 -6.63 16.08
N GLU A 68 -10.66 -7.23 17.26
CA GLU A 68 -11.73 -7.25 18.28
C GLU A 68 -11.37 -6.39 19.49
N ARG A 69 -10.08 -6.13 19.71
CA ARG A 69 -9.59 -5.38 20.87
C ARG A 69 -9.33 -3.93 20.51
N GLU A 70 -9.48 -3.04 21.48
CA GLU A 70 -9.29 -1.59 21.27
C GLU A 70 -7.90 -1.27 20.71
N ALA A 71 -6.84 -1.84 21.29
CA ALA A 71 -5.47 -1.64 20.83
C ALA A 71 -5.27 -2.12 19.38
N GLU A 72 -5.81 -3.30 19.04
CA GLU A 72 -5.77 -3.85 17.68
C GLU A 72 -6.52 -2.95 16.69
N MET A 73 -7.72 -2.47 17.06
CA MET A 73 -8.55 -1.61 16.22
C MET A 73 -7.84 -0.29 15.89
N TRP A 74 -7.23 0.37 16.89
CA TRP A 74 -6.50 1.61 16.68
C TRP A 74 -5.26 1.38 15.81
N CYS A 75 -4.43 0.39 16.13
CA CYS A 75 -3.26 0.05 15.32
C CYS A 75 -3.64 -0.26 13.86
N TYR A 76 -4.71 -1.03 13.67
CA TYR A 76 -5.20 -1.39 12.35
C TYR A 76 -5.69 -0.18 11.55
N THR A 77 -6.44 0.72 12.19
CA THR A 77 -6.95 1.95 11.56
C THR A 77 -5.81 2.87 11.13
N PHE A 78 -4.79 3.06 11.97
CA PHE A 78 -3.60 3.84 11.61
C PHE A 78 -2.80 3.18 10.49
N ALA A 79 -2.65 1.85 10.52
CA ALA A 79 -1.92 1.11 9.51
C ALA A 79 -2.56 1.22 8.12
N ILE A 80 -3.87 1.04 8.01
CA ILE A 80 -4.60 1.20 6.73
C ILE A 80 -4.53 2.64 6.24
N SER A 81 -4.73 3.62 7.12
CA SER A 81 -4.72 5.03 6.74
C SER A 81 -3.34 5.43 6.17
N LEU A 82 -2.27 5.07 6.88
CA LEU A 82 -0.91 5.36 6.44
C LEU A 82 -0.54 4.58 5.18
N GLY A 83 -0.95 3.30 5.10
CA GLY A 83 -0.75 2.44 3.94
C GLY A 83 -1.39 3.00 2.67
N THR A 84 -2.64 3.41 2.76
CA THR A 84 -3.40 3.99 1.64
C THR A 84 -2.74 5.28 1.13
N VAL A 85 -2.32 6.17 2.03
CA VAL A 85 -1.61 7.41 1.66
C VAL A 85 -0.28 7.11 0.98
N LEU A 86 0.51 6.18 1.54
CA LEU A 86 1.78 5.77 0.93
C LEU A 86 1.59 5.16 -0.45
N ASN A 87 0.55 4.36 -0.64
CA ASN A 87 0.23 3.76 -1.93
C ASN A 87 -0.22 4.82 -2.95
N ALA A 88 -1.01 5.81 -2.54
CA ALA A 88 -1.40 6.94 -3.39
C ALA A 88 -0.19 7.76 -3.84
N VAL A 89 0.74 8.07 -2.94
CA VAL A 89 1.99 8.77 -3.27
C VAL A 89 2.86 7.95 -4.22
N PHE A 90 2.95 6.63 -4.00
CA PHE A 90 3.70 5.72 -4.87
C PHE A 90 3.11 5.70 -6.29
N LEU A 91 1.80 5.55 -6.42
CA LEU A 91 1.10 5.58 -7.72
C LEU A 91 1.24 6.94 -8.40
N GLY A 92 1.16 8.04 -7.65
CA GLY A 92 1.40 9.38 -8.20
C GLY A 92 2.81 9.57 -8.73
N SER A 93 3.82 9.08 -7.99
CA SER A 93 5.22 9.12 -8.41
C SER A 93 5.47 8.25 -9.65
N LEU A 94 4.89 7.05 -9.69
CA LEU A 94 4.97 6.16 -10.84
C LEU A 94 4.31 6.80 -12.09
N THR A 95 3.17 7.45 -11.91
CA THR A 95 2.48 8.18 -12.99
C THR A 95 3.32 9.33 -13.52
N ALA A 96 4.02 10.07 -12.65
CA ALA A 96 4.93 11.14 -13.05
C ALA A 96 6.08 10.59 -13.91
N VAL A 97 6.70 9.47 -13.50
CA VAL A 97 7.75 8.79 -14.28
C VAL A 97 7.24 8.36 -15.67
N PHE A 98 6.04 7.78 -15.74
CA PHE A 98 5.43 7.41 -17.03
C PHE A 98 5.11 8.63 -17.91
N ALA A 99 4.67 9.73 -17.31
CA ALA A 99 4.41 10.97 -18.03
C ALA A 99 5.70 11.56 -18.62
N GLU A 100 6.80 11.51 -17.87
CA GLU A 100 8.12 11.96 -18.32
C GLU A 100 8.70 11.06 -19.42
N ALA A 101 8.55 9.74 -19.31
CA ALA A 101 9.01 8.79 -20.34
C ALA A 101 8.36 9.03 -21.72
N GLY A 102 7.10 9.52 -21.73
CA GLY A 102 6.39 9.88 -22.96
C GLY A 102 6.57 11.34 -23.40
N ALA A 103 7.30 12.17 -22.65
CA ALA A 103 7.28 13.62 -22.80
C ALA A 103 7.81 14.09 -24.16
N ALA A 104 8.95 13.55 -24.62
CA ALA A 104 9.56 13.95 -25.90
C ALA A 104 8.64 13.64 -27.11
N LYS A 105 8.05 12.44 -27.14
CA LYS A 105 7.09 12.05 -28.19
C LYS A 105 5.81 12.89 -28.14
N ARG A 106 5.32 13.21 -26.94
CA ARG A 106 4.15 14.07 -26.73
C ARG A 106 4.44 15.50 -27.20
N GLN A 107 5.58 16.08 -26.84
CA GLN A 107 5.99 17.42 -27.27
C GLN A 107 6.13 17.51 -28.79
N TYR A 108 6.75 16.53 -29.43
CA TYR A 108 6.86 16.49 -30.89
C TYR A 108 5.47 16.47 -31.56
N ARG A 109 4.54 15.65 -31.06
CA ARG A 109 3.16 15.63 -31.58
C ARG A 109 2.45 16.97 -31.39
N MET A 110 2.58 17.59 -30.22
CA MET A 110 1.97 18.91 -29.96
C MET A 110 2.51 19.99 -30.90
N PHE A 111 3.83 19.98 -31.17
CA PHE A 111 4.44 20.89 -32.13
C PHE A 111 3.93 20.67 -33.56
N MET A 112 3.80 19.41 -33.99
CA MET A 112 3.26 19.09 -35.32
C MET A 112 1.78 19.49 -35.46
N GLU A 113 0.97 19.31 -34.41
CA GLU A 113 -0.43 19.78 -34.38
C GLU A 113 -0.52 21.31 -34.43
N GLU A 114 0.33 22.02 -33.70
CA GLU A 114 0.39 23.49 -33.73
C GLU A 114 0.78 24.01 -35.12
N LEU A 115 1.76 23.39 -35.78
CA LEU A 115 2.14 23.69 -37.16
C LEU A 115 0.99 23.46 -38.14
N ALA A 116 0.24 22.36 -37.98
CA ALA A 116 -0.92 22.06 -38.81
C ALA A 116 -2.01 23.13 -38.66
N MET A 117 -2.33 23.52 -37.42
CA MET A 117 -3.28 24.61 -37.16
C MET A 117 -2.80 25.96 -37.71
N TYR A 118 -1.51 26.25 -37.63
CA TYR A 118 -0.94 27.49 -38.17
C TYR A 118 -1.02 27.56 -39.70
N THR A 119 -0.70 26.45 -40.38
CA THR A 119 -0.77 26.35 -41.85
C THR A 119 -2.20 26.47 -42.37
N GLU A 120 -3.16 25.82 -41.70
CA GLU A 120 -4.59 25.97 -41.99
C GLU A 120 -5.07 27.42 -41.82
N HIS A 121 -4.73 28.06 -40.70
CA HIS A 121 -5.13 29.45 -40.44
C HIS A 121 -4.56 30.45 -41.45
N ARG A 122 -3.32 30.24 -41.89
CA ARG A 122 -2.66 31.10 -42.88
C ARG A 122 -3.04 30.78 -44.33
N GLY A 123 -3.84 29.73 -44.57
CA GLY A 123 -4.21 29.29 -45.91
C GLY A 123 -3.02 28.92 -46.78
N ILE A 124 -1.94 28.42 -46.16
CA ILE A 124 -0.72 28.03 -46.89
C ILE A 124 -1.06 26.77 -47.69
N PRO A 125 -0.86 26.73 -49.02
CA PRO A 125 -1.13 25.54 -49.81
C PRO A 125 -0.28 24.38 -49.28
N GLN A 126 -0.93 23.27 -48.96
CA GLN A 126 -0.23 22.00 -48.77
C GLN A 126 0.05 21.48 -50.18
N GLU A 127 1.32 21.47 -50.59
CA GLU A 127 1.75 20.81 -51.83
C GLU A 127 1.48 19.31 -51.79
#